data_AF-A0A2V8TW73-F1
#
_entry.id   AF-A0A2V8TW73-F1
#
_cell.length_a   1.000
_cell.length_b   1.000
_cell.length_c   1.000
_cell.angle_alpha   90.00
_cell.angle_beta   90.00
_cell.angle_gamma   90.00
#
_symmetry.space_group_name_H-M   'P 1'
#
loop_
_entity.id
_entity.type
_entity.pdbx_description
1 polymer ?
#
loop_
_entity_poly.entity_id
_entity_poly.type
_entity_poly.pdbx_seq_one_letter_code
_entity_poly.pdbx_strand_id
1 'polypeptide(L)'
;MSELSKLSPKEKAQTGMILIKTAIGEILAENKDRWLGRNQIEESLGLWSEYGSGTYGAVASMFLDELVKEGDVVARRDPDGRTWLYRTAV
;
A
#
# COMPACT_ATOMS: atom_id res chain seq x y z
N MET A 1 -5.81 18.09 21.15
CA MET A 1 -5.91 18.32 19.69
C MET A 1 -4.78 17.58 19.02
N SER A 2 -5.06 16.73 18.02
CA SER A 2 -4.02 16.00 17.27
C SER A 2 -3.09 16.97 16.56
N GLU A 3 -1.77 16.73 16.56
CA GLU A 3 -0.78 17.58 15.87
C GLU A 3 -1.09 17.74 14.37
N LEU A 4 -1.82 16.79 13.78
CA LEU A 4 -2.31 16.86 12.40
C LEU A 4 -3.18 18.09 12.12
N SER A 5 -3.88 18.65 13.13
CA SER A 5 -4.74 19.81 12.92
C SER A 5 -3.96 21.09 12.62
N LYS A 6 -2.66 21.13 12.94
CA LYS A 6 -1.77 22.29 12.72
C LYS A 6 -1.08 22.28 11.36
N LEU A 7 -1.11 21.14 10.66
CA LEU A 7 -0.47 20.99 9.34
C LEU A 7 -1.27 21.68 8.24
N SER A 8 -0.55 22.26 7.27
CA SER A 8 -1.12 22.71 6.01
C SER A 8 -1.71 21.53 5.22
N PRO A 9 -2.63 21.78 4.27
CA PRO A 9 -3.17 20.72 3.42
C PRO A 9 -2.07 19.91 2.70
N LYS A 10 -1.00 20.56 2.24
CA LYS A 10 0.15 19.91 1.59
C LYS A 10 0.86 18.96 2.55
N GLU A 11 1.18 19.41 3.76
CA GLU A 11 1.85 18.60 4.78
C GLU A 11 0.98 17.42 5.22
N LYS A 12 -0.34 17.61 5.31
CA LYS A 12 -1.29 16.51 5.58
C LYS A 12 -1.24 15.45 4.50
N ALA A 13 -1.24 15.84 3.23
CA ALA A 13 -1.16 14.90 2.10
C ALA A 13 0.17 14.13 2.09
N GLN A 14 1.30 14.82 2.29
CA GLN A 14 2.62 14.20 2.37
C GLN A 14 2.74 13.25 3.56
N THR A 15 2.20 13.65 4.72
CA THR A 15 2.16 12.80 5.91
C THR A 15 1.29 11.57 5.67
N GLY A 16 0.10 11.73 5.09
CA GLY A 16 -0.79 10.63 4.76
C GLY A 16 -0.16 9.62 3.80
N MET A 17 0.57 10.09 2.78
CA MET A 17 1.35 9.24 1.88
C MET A 17 2.38 8.40 2.63
N ILE A 18 3.19 9.03 3.49
CA ILE A 18 4.22 8.32 4.28
C ILE A 18 3.58 7.28 5.19
N LEU A 19 2.47 7.61 5.86
CA LEU A 19 1.76 6.68 6.73
C LEU A 19 1.24 5.45 5.97
N ILE A 20 0.67 5.64 4.78
CA ILE A 20 0.16 4.52 3.97
C ILE A 20 1.32 3.62 3.49
N LYS A 21 2.41 4.21 2.99
CA LYS A 21 3.60 3.43 2.57
C LYS A 21 4.20 2.64 3.74
N THR A 22 4.27 3.26 4.91
CA THR A 22 4.78 2.62 6.13
C THR A 22 3.89 1.42 6.51
N ALA A 23 2.56 1.61 6.54
CA ALA A 23 1.62 0.55 6.87
C ALA A 23 1.69 -0.64 5.87
N ILE A 24 1.85 -0.36 4.57
CA ILE A 24 2.10 -1.41 3.56
C ILE A 24 3.37 -2.20 3.89
N GLY A 25 4.46 -1.50 4.20
CA GLY A 25 5.73 -2.11 4.57
C GLY A 25 5.65 -2.96 5.83
N GLU A 26 4.88 -2.52 6.83
CA GLU A 26 4.58 -3.26 8.07
C GLU A 26 3.78 -4.54 7.78
N ILE A 27 2.69 -4.45 7.02
CA ILE A 27 1.91 -5.61 6.59
C ILE A 27 2.82 -6.63 5.88
N LEU A 28 3.64 -6.18 4.94
CA LEU A 28 4.58 -7.06 4.24
C LEU A 28 5.67 -7.62 5.17
N ALA A 29 6.07 -6.90 6.21
CA ALA A 29 7.02 -7.40 7.24
C ALA A 29 6.42 -8.52 8.08
N GLU A 30 5.19 -8.33 8.56
CA GLU A 30 4.43 -9.33 9.32
C GLU A 30 4.18 -10.60 8.50
N ASN A 31 4.28 -10.47 7.18
CA ASN A 31 4.09 -11.51 6.19
C ASN A 31 5.38 -11.86 5.43
N LYS A 32 6.56 -11.65 6.04
CA LYS A 32 7.88 -11.79 5.37
C LYS A 32 8.18 -13.14 4.71
N ASP A 33 7.47 -14.21 5.05
CA ASP A 33 7.70 -15.55 4.50
C ASP A 33 6.63 -15.96 3.47
N ARG A 34 5.76 -15.03 3.06
CA ARG A 34 4.68 -15.29 2.11
C ARG A 34 4.51 -14.16 1.10
N TRP A 35 4.07 -14.54 -0.09
CA TRP A 35 3.57 -13.57 -1.08
C TRP A 35 2.16 -13.15 -0.68
N LEU A 36 1.89 -11.85 -0.69
CA LEU A 36 0.55 -11.30 -0.48
C LEU A 36 -0.02 -10.81 -1.81
N GLY A 37 -1.28 -11.14 -2.06
CA GLY A 37 -2.04 -10.53 -3.14
C GLY A 37 -2.25 -9.04 -2.85
N ARG A 38 -2.19 -8.21 -3.89
CA ARG A 38 -2.46 -6.76 -3.78
C ARG A 38 -3.79 -6.47 -3.06
N ASN A 39 -4.84 -7.20 -3.42
CA ASN A 39 -6.15 -7.08 -2.78
C ASN A 39 -6.12 -7.36 -1.27
N GLN A 40 -5.28 -8.28 -0.81
CA GLN A 40 -5.15 -8.60 0.62
C GLN A 40 -4.50 -7.44 1.39
N ILE A 41 -3.53 -6.77 0.79
CA ILE A 41 -2.90 -5.58 1.37
C ILE A 41 -3.90 -4.42 1.41
N GLU A 42 -4.63 -4.21 0.32
CA GLU A 42 -5.66 -3.17 0.22
C GLU A 42 -6.78 -3.37 1.25
N GLU A 43 -7.26 -4.61 1.42
CA GLU A 43 -8.22 -5.02 2.44
C GLU A 43 -7.67 -4.77 3.86
N SER A 44 -6.40 -5.12 4.12
CA SER A 44 -5.77 -4.93 5.43
C SER A 44 -5.63 -3.45 5.82
N LEU A 45 -5.42 -2.57 4.85
CA LEU A 45 -5.34 -1.12 5.09
C LEU A 45 -6.71 -0.48 5.35
N GLY A 46 -7.81 -1.18 5.03
CA GLY A 46 -9.16 -0.61 5.10
C GLY A 46 -9.36 0.58 4.14
N LEU A 47 -8.49 0.76 3.15
CA LEU A 47 -8.55 1.85 2.17
C LEU A 47 -9.44 1.47 1.00
N TRP A 48 -10.72 1.26 1.31
CA TRP A 48 -11.76 1.00 0.34
C TRP A 48 -12.18 2.30 -0.34
N SER A 49 -12.22 2.30 -1.66
CA SER A 49 -12.82 3.39 -2.44
C SER A 49 -13.86 2.76 -3.36
N GLU A 50 -15.12 3.16 -3.19
CA GLU A 50 -16.17 2.87 -4.15
C GLU A 50 -16.08 3.87 -5.30
N TYR A 51 -15.36 3.52 -6.36
CA TYR A 51 -15.39 4.25 -7.62
C TYR A 51 -15.60 3.26 -8.77
N GLY A 52 -16.86 3.11 -9.21
CA GLY A 52 -17.26 2.15 -10.25
C GLY A 52 -17.61 0.74 -9.72
N SER A 53 -17.65 -0.25 -10.62
CA SER A 53 -18.06 -1.64 -10.33
C SER A 53 -16.95 -2.52 -9.72
N GLY A 54 -15.93 -1.92 -9.12
CA GLY A 54 -14.80 -2.64 -8.52
C GLY A 54 -14.42 -2.04 -7.18
N THR A 55 -14.57 -2.82 -6.12
CA THR A 55 -14.44 -2.42 -4.71
C THR A 55 -12.98 -2.42 -4.21
N TYR A 56 -12.00 -1.96 -4.99
CA TYR A 56 -10.59 -2.02 -4.58
C TYR A 56 -9.72 -0.84 -5.08
N GLY A 57 -9.34 0.05 -4.15
CA GLY A 57 -7.93 0.30 -3.85
C GLY A 57 -7.05 1.31 -4.61
N ALA A 58 -7.55 2.25 -5.44
CA ALA A 58 -6.69 3.11 -6.29
C ALA A 58 -5.51 3.83 -5.59
N VAL A 59 -5.63 4.18 -4.30
CA VAL A 59 -4.57 4.88 -3.54
C VAL A 59 -3.49 3.93 -3.05
N ALA A 60 -3.86 2.81 -2.42
CA ALA A 60 -2.90 1.80 -1.96
C ALA A 60 -2.14 1.17 -3.14
N SER A 61 -2.87 0.95 -4.24
CA SER A 61 -2.35 0.60 -5.56
C SER A 61 -1.17 1.47 -6.03
N MET A 62 -1.31 2.80 -5.96
CA MET A 62 -0.28 3.74 -6.39
C MET A 62 0.98 3.63 -5.53
N PHE A 63 0.81 3.50 -4.21
CA PHE A 63 1.93 3.40 -3.28
C PHE A 63 2.63 2.05 -3.33
N LEU A 64 1.92 0.96 -3.63
CA LEU A 64 2.53 -0.34 -3.90
C LEU A 64 3.47 -0.27 -5.12
N ASP A 65 3.04 0.39 -6.20
CA ASP A 65 3.87 0.57 -7.40
C ASP A 65 5.10 1.45 -7.12
N GLU A 66 5.00 2.45 -6.22
CA GLU A 66 6.15 3.24 -5.75
C GLU A 66 7.14 2.39 -4.96
N LEU A 67 6.67 1.63 -3.97
CA LEU A 67 7.53 0.75 -3.15
C LEU A 67 8.27 -0.29 -3.99
N VAL A 68 7.63 -0.76 -5.08
CA VAL A 68 8.29 -1.64 -6.06
C VAL A 68 9.41 -0.92 -6.82
N LYS A 69 9.19 0.35 -7.21
CA LYS A 69 10.23 1.16 -7.87
C LYS A 69 11.39 1.51 -6.94
N GLU A 70 11.11 1.67 -5.66
CA GLU A 70 12.10 1.94 -4.61
C GLU A 70 12.93 0.70 -4.25
N GLY A 71 12.47 -0.50 -4.60
CA GLY A 71 13.17 -1.76 -4.39
C GLY A 71 12.86 -2.44 -3.04
N ASP A 72 11.99 -1.83 -2.24
CA ASP A 72 11.55 -2.36 -0.93
C ASP A 72 10.61 -3.57 -1.06
N VAL A 73 9.97 -3.71 -2.23
CA VAL A 73 9.00 -4.75 -2.52
C VAL A 73 9.24 -5.32 -3.92
N VAL A 74 9.14 -6.65 -4.07
CA VAL A 74 9.08 -7.31 -5.37
C VAL A 74 7.64 -7.58 -5.72
N ALA A 75 7.23 -7.25 -6.95
CA ALA A 75 5.94 -7.61 -7.51
C ALA A 75 6.08 -8.68 -8.60
N ARG A 76 5.14 -9.62 -8.65
CA ARG A 76 4.97 -10.60 -9.73
C ARG A 76 3.51 -10.63 -10.18
N ARG A 77 3.28 -10.76 -11.48
CA ARG A 77 1.95 -11.06 -12.02
C ARG A 77 1.82 -12.54 -12.30
N ASP A 78 0.71 -13.13 -11.87
CA ASP A 78 0.34 -14.49 -12.25
C ASP A 78 -0.35 -14.51 -13.64
N PRO A 79 -0.57 -15.70 -14.24
CA PRO A 79 -1.25 -15.82 -15.53
C PRO A 79 -2.68 -15.28 -15.55
N ASP A 80 -3.34 -15.21 -14.39
CA ASP A 80 -4.69 -14.67 -14.22
C ASP A 80 -4.69 -13.14 -14.08
N GLY A 81 -3.51 -12.51 -14.16
CA GLY A 81 -3.32 -11.07 -14.10
C GLY A 81 -3.29 -10.49 -12.68
N ARG A 82 -3.32 -11.34 -11.63
CA ARG A 82 -3.24 -10.88 -10.24
C ARG A 82 -1.80 -10.51 -9.90
N THR A 83 -1.66 -9.46 -9.09
CA THR A 83 -0.35 -8.98 -8.64
C THR A 83 -0.08 -9.48 -7.22
N TRP A 84 1.06 -10.15 -7.06
CA TRP A 84 1.59 -10.70 -5.83
C TRP A 84 2.81 -9.89 -5.40
N LEU A 85 2.89 -9.55 -4.12
CA LEU A 85 3.93 -8.71 -3.55
C LEU A 85 4.67 -9.43 -2.42
N TYR A 86 5.97 -9.19 -2.32
CA TYR A 86 6.85 -9.77 -1.31
C TYR A 86 7.88 -8.74 -0.86
N ARG A 87 8.13 -8.63 0.45
CA ARG A 87 9.14 -7.71 0.98
C ARG A 87 10.53 -8.22 0.64
N THR A 88 11.38 -7.36 0.10
CA THR A 88 12.81 -7.68 0.00
C THR A 88 13.40 -7.56 1.41
N ALA A 89 14.07 -8.61 1.88
CA ALA A 89 14.82 -8.54 3.13
C ALA A 89 15.96 -7.53 2.92
N VAL A 90 15.83 -6.35 3.52
CA VAL A 90 16.96 -5.45 3.78
C VAL A 90 17.51 -5.79 5.15
#